data_AF-B4QR63-F1
#
_entry.id   AF-B4QR63-F1
#
_cell.length_a   1.000
_cell.length_b   1.000
_cell.length_c   1.000
_cell.angle_alpha   90.00
_cell.angle_beta   90.00
_cell.angle_gamma   90.00
#
_symmetry.space_group_name_H-M   'P 1'
#
loop_
_entity.id
_entity.type
_entity.pdbx_description
1 polymer ?
#
loop_
_entity_poly.entity_id
_entity_poly.type
_entity_poly.pdbx_seq_one_letter_code
_entity_poly.pdbx_strand_id
1 'polypeptide(L)' 'MTSSNLAIVFGPNFLWSRSTSTSLEEIAPINAFVDFVLQNHKDIYLIDVNQRTVSVD' A
#
# COMPACT_ATOMS: atom_id res chain seq x y z
N MET A 1 8.36 -0.12 11.35
CA MET A 1 7.05 -0.66 10.91
C MET A 1 7.29 -1.46 9.64
N THR A 2 6.86 -2.72 9.58
CA THR A 2 6.95 -3.55 8.37
C THR A 2 5.83 -3.18 7.38
N SER A 3 5.97 -3.57 6.11
CA SER A 3 4.93 -3.36 5.09
C SER A 3 3.61 -4.00 5.49
N SER A 4 3.62 -5.20 6.07
CA SER A 4 2.41 -5.87 6.56
C SER A 4 1.76 -5.12 7.74
N ASN A 5 2.53 -4.55 8.66
CA ASN A 5 1.97 -3.71 9.74
C ASN A 5 1.32 -2.45 9.18
N LEU A 6 1.91 -1.85 8.15
CA LEU A 6 1.36 -0.67 7.48
C LEU A 6 0.10 -1.03 6.68
N ALA A 7 0.09 -2.19 6.02
CA ALA A 7 -1.04 -2.65 5.23
C ALA A 7 -2.31 -2.85 6.07
N ILE A 8 -2.20 -3.34 7.31
CA ILE A 8 -3.36 -3.51 8.21
C ILE A 8 -4.03 -2.17 8.53
N VAL A 9 -3.25 -1.11 8.75
CA VAL A 9 -3.79 0.20 9.14
C VAL A 9 -4.16 1.07 7.93
N PHE A 10 -3.47 0.90 6.80
CA PHE A 10 -3.75 1.65 5.56
C PHE A 10 -4.76 0.97 4.65
N GLY A 11 -4.94 -0.35 4.70
CA GLY A 11 -5.89 -1.11 3.89
C GLY A 11 -7.29 -0.48 3.86
N PRO A 12 -7.95 -0.30 5.02
CA PRO A 12 -9.26 0.34 5.09
C PRO A 12 -9.28 1.81 4.63
N ASN A 13 -8.14 2.50 4.65
CA ASN A 13 -8.02 3.88 4.17
C ASN A 13 -7.81 3.97 2.65
N PHE A 14 -7.44 2.86 1.99
CA PHE A 14 -7.20 2.81 0.55
C PHE A 14 -8.40 2.27 -0.22
N LEU A 15 -9.07 1.26 0.33
CA LEU A 15 -10.24 0.64 -0.31
C LEU A 15 -11.20 0.13 0.76
N TRP A 16 -12.48 0.35 0.55
CA TRP A 16 -13.55 -0.21 1.35
C TRP A 16 -14.81 -0.38 0.51
N SER A 17 -15.67 -1.32 0.91
CA SER A 17 -16.98 -1.44 0.29
C SER A 17 -17.85 -0.25 0.65
N ARG A 18 -18.70 0.18 -0.29
CA ARG A 18 -19.72 1.22 -0.02
C ARG A 18 -20.86 0.71 0.87
N SER A 19 -20.95 -0.60 1.10
CA SER A 19 -21.84 -1.17 2.10
C SER A 19 -21.43 -0.68 3.50
N THR A 20 -22.43 -0.45 4.36
CA THR A 20 -22.26 0.05 5.73
C THR A 20 -21.38 -0.85 6.61
N SER A 21 -21.17 -2.10 6.22
CA SER A 21 -20.22 -3.02 6.82
C SER A 21 -19.29 -3.57 5.75
N THR A 22 -17.99 -3.35 5.91
CA THR A 22 -16.96 -4.19 5.28
C THR A 22 -16.80 -5.43 6.16
N SER A 23 -16.87 -6.62 5.57
CA SER A 23 -16.67 -7.85 6.34
C SER A 23 -15.19 -8.07 6.65
N LEU A 24 -14.89 -8.85 7.69
CA LEU A 24 -13.52 -9.28 7.99
C LEU A 24 -12.94 -10.16 6.86
N GLU A 25 -13.79 -10.78 6.05
CA GLU A 25 -13.37 -11.57 4.88
C GLU A 25 -12.93 -10.67 3.72
N GLU A 26 -13.52 -9.47 3.60
CA GLU A 26 -13.13 -8.47 2.60
C GLU A 26 -11.84 -7.73 2.97
N ILE A 27 -11.52 -7.59 4.27
CA ILE A 27 -10.32 -6.83 4.67
C ILE A 27 -9.01 -7.60 4.44
N ALA A 28 -9.05 -8.95 4.49
CA ALA A 28 -7.87 -9.76 4.24
C ALA A 28 -7.25 -9.54 2.84
N PRO A 29 -8.01 -9.62 1.73
CA PRO A 29 -7.47 -9.32 0.40
C PRO A 29 -7.09 -7.84 0.23
N ILE A 30 -7.78 -6.91 0.89
CA ILE A 30 -7.42 -5.48 0.89
C ILE A 30 -6.03 -5.29 1.50
N ASN A 31 -5.79 -5.84 2.69
CA ASN A 31 -4.50 -5.73 3.36
C ASN A 31 -3.39 -6.44 2.56
N ALA A 32 -3.67 -7.61 1.98
CA ALA A 32 -2.71 -8.32 1.14
C ALA A 32 -2.31 -7.49 -0.09
N PHE A 33 -3.27 -6.81 -0.72
CA PHE A 33 -3.00 -5.91 -1.85
C PHE A 33 -2.15 -4.71 -1.44
N VAL A 34 -2.45 -4.05 -0.32
CA VAL A 34 -1.64 -2.92 0.15
C VAL A 34 -0.23 -3.36 0.52
N ASP A 35 -0.06 -4.52 1.15
CA ASP A 35 1.27 -5.07 1.44
C ASP A 35 2.06 -5.31 0.15
N PHE A 36 1.44 -5.91 -0.87
CA PHE A 36 2.04 -6.09 -2.19
C PHE A 36 2.47 -4.76 -2.81
N VAL A 37 1.61 -3.73 -2.79
CA VAL A 37 1.94 -2.41 -3.34
C VAL A 37 3.13 -1.79 -2.60
N LEU A 38 3.17 -1.89 -1.27
CA LEU A 38 4.28 -1.35 -0.47
C LEU A 38 5.59 -2.09 -0.72
N GLN A 39 5.56 -3.41 -0.87
CA GLN A 39 6.77 -4.21 -1.16
C GLN A 39 7.33 -3.94 -2.56
N ASN A 40 6.46 -3.69 -3.55
CA ASN A 40 6.84 -3.58 -4.95
C ASN A 40 6.74 -2.13 -5.50
N HIS A 41 6.69 -1.13 -4.61
CA HIS A 41 6.45 0.28 -5.00
C HIS A 41 7.43 0.82 -6.05
N LYS A 42 8.69 0.34 -6.06
CA LYS A 42 9.71 0.77 -7.03
C LYS A 42 9.43 0.29 -8.46
N ASP A 43 8.74 -0.84 -8.60
CA ASP A 43 8.41 -1.41 -9.90
C ASP A 43 7.01 -0.95 -10.36
N ILE A 44 6.14 -0.58 -9.41
CA ILE A 44 4.77 -0.12 -9.68
C ILE A 44 4.74 1.37 -10.09
N TYR A 45 5.56 2.21 -9.45
CA TYR A 45 5.55 3.66 -9.68
C TYR A 45 6.75 4.11 -10.50
N LEU A 46 6.49 4.94 -11.50
CA LEU A 46 7.53 5.46 -12.42
C LEU A 46 8.41 6.55 -11.79
N ILE A 47 7.89 7.25 -10.77
CA ILE A 47 8.55 8.40 -10.13
C ILE A 47 8.62 8.14 -8.63
N ASP A 48 9.83 8.10 -8.09
CA ASP A 48 10.08 8.19 -6.66
C ASP A 48 10.36 9.64 -6.27
N VAL A 49 9.38 10.29 -5.64
CA VAL A 49 9.50 11.69 -5.18
C VAL A 49 10.55 11.88 -4.08
N ASN A 50 11.03 10.81 -3.46
CA ASN A 50 12.06 10.85 -2.42
C ASN A 50 13.46 10.53 -2.96
N GLN A 51 13.58 10.09 -4.22
CA GLN A 51 14.89 9.95 -4.85
C GLN A 51 15.47 11.33 -5.11
N ARG A 52 16.48 11.71 -4.33
CA ARG A 52 17.35 12.83 -4.70
C ARG A 52 18.14 12.40 -5.92
N THR A 53 18.02 13.14 -7.01
CA THR A 53 18.92 13.01 -8.17
C THR A 53 20.35 13.16 -7.67
N VAL A 54 21.10 12.05 -7.66
CA VAL A 54 22.54 12.11 -7.46
C VAL A 54 23.11 12.78 -8.71
N SER A 55 23.50 14.04 -8.58
CA SER A 55 24.32 14.73 -9.57
C SER A 55 25.64 13.96 -9.70
N VAL A 56 25.86 13.37 -10.85
CA VAL A 56 27.15 12.81 -11.23
C VAL A 56 28.01 13.99 -11.68
N ASP A 57 29.14 14.21 -10.99
CA ASP A 57 30.12 15.25 -11.30
C ASP A 57 30.70 15.14 -12.72
#